data_AF-A0A2V9L3M8-F1
#
_entry.id   AF-A0A2V9L3M8-F1
#
_cell.length_a   1.000
_cell.length_b   1.000
_cell.length_c   1.000
_cell.angle_alpha   90.00
_cell.angle_beta   90.00
_cell.angle_gamma   90.00
#
_symmetry.space_group_name_H-M   'P 1'
#
loop_
_entity.id
_entity.type
_entity.pdbx_description
1 polymer ?
#
loop_
_entity_poly.entity_id
_entity_poly.type
_entity_poly.pdbx_seq_one_letter_code
_entity_poly.pdbx_strand_id
1 'polypeptide(L)'
;MSIRTWWASAIAATLILATLLLGRARDRQFPTSKTQHSPPAVRAPQTLVVVTDQGKTFHIPSCPYVHGKRRVVTAQEAVREGYVPCVRCERALLGG
;
A
#
# COMPACT_ATOMS: atom_id res chain seq x y z
N MET A 1 31.13 -22.79 -30.43
CA MET A 1 31.05 -22.13 -29.11
C MET A 1 31.90 -22.89 -28.10
N SER A 2 32.90 -22.25 -27.50
CA SER A 2 33.76 -22.88 -26.47
C SER A 2 33.00 -22.98 -25.15
N ILE A 3 33.10 -24.11 -24.43
CA ILE A 3 32.47 -24.31 -23.11
C ILE A 3 32.77 -23.15 -22.15
N ARG A 4 33.96 -22.53 -22.24
CA ARG A 4 34.35 -21.37 -21.43
C ARG A 4 33.53 -20.11 -21.76
N THR A 5 33.17 -19.91 -23.03
CA THR A 5 32.30 -18.80 -23.45
C THR A 5 30.85 -19.01 -22.98
N TRP A 6 30.40 -20.26 -22.87
CA TRP A 6 29.07 -20.57 -22.34
C TRP A 6 28.97 -20.33 -20.82
N TRP A 7 29.99 -20.76 -20.07
CA TRP A 7 30.09 -20.46 -18.63
C TRP A 7 30.19 -18.96 -18.34
N ALA A 8 30.97 -18.21 -19.13
CA ALA A 8 31.07 -16.76 -18.97
C ALA A 8 29.72 -16.06 -19.15
N SER A 9 28.94 -16.45 -20.17
CA SER A 9 27.59 -15.90 -20.40
C SER A 9 26.61 -16.27 -19.30
N ALA A 10 26.65 -17.51 -18.81
CA ALA A 10 25.80 -17.96 -17.71
C ALA A 10 26.07 -17.15 -16.42
N ILE A 11 27.34 -16.95 -16.07
CA ILE A 11 27.74 -16.16 -14.90
C ILE A 11 27.26 -14.71 -15.05
N ALA A 12 27.47 -14.09 -16.21
CA ALA A 12 27.03 -12.72 -16.47
C ALA A 12 25.50 -12.58 -16.35
N ALA A 13 24.73 -13.51 -16.91
CA ALA A 13 23.27 -13.52 -16.81
C ALA A 13 22.81 -13.66 -15.35
N THR A 14 23.48 -14.51 -14.57
CA THR A 14 23.15 -14.72 -13.15
C THR A 14 23.43 -13.46 -12.32
N LEU A 15 24.55 -12.77 -12.57
CA LEU A 15 24.88 -11.51 -11.90
C LEU A 15 23.87 -10.39 -12.24
N ILE A 16 23.46 -10.28 -13.51
CA ILE A 16 22.43 -9.31 -13.93
C ILE A 16 21.11 -9.61 -13.24
N LEU A 17 20.67 -10.88 -13.24
CA LEU A 17 19.43 -11.29 -12.60
C LEU A 17 19.46 -11.03 -11.09
N ALA A 18 20.57 -11.36 -10.42
CA ALA A 18 20.75 -11.09 -8.99
C ALA A 18 20.65 -9.59 -8.68
N THR A 19 21.30 -8.74 -9.49
CA THR A 19 21.25 -7.28 -9.34
C THR A 19 19.84 -6.73 -9.52
N LEU A 20 19.09 -7.23 -10.53
CA LEU A 20 17.70 -6.84 -10.77
C LEU A 20 16.77 -7.25 -9.62
N LEU A 21 16.94 -8.45 -9.08
CA LEU A 21 16.16 -8.94 -7.95
C LEU A 21 16.43 -8.12 -6.69
N LEU A 22 17.69 -7.77 -6.41
CA LEU A 22 18.07 -6.94 -5.27
C LEU A 22 17.50 -5.51 -5.39
N GLY A 23 17.58 -4.89 -6.57
CA GLY A 23 16.99 -3.58 -6.83
C GLY A 23 15.47 -3.56 -6.62
N ARG A 24 14.77 -4.58 -7.13
CA ARG A 24 13.31 -4.75 -6.95
C ARG A 24 12.91 -4.98 -5.50
N ALA A 25 13.72 -5.69 -4.72
CA ALA A 25 13.47 -5.88 -3.29
C ALA A 25 13.62 -4.55 -2.53
N ARG A 26 14.66 -3.77 -2.84
CA ARG A 26 14.94 -2.49 -2.19
C ARG A 26 13.85 -1.43 -2.46
N ASP A 27 13.37 -1.33 -3.69
CA ASP A 27 12.29 -0.39 -4.08
C ASP A 27 10.98 -0.65 -3.30
N ARG A 28 10.67 -1.93 -3.03
CA ARG A 28 9.51 -2.29 -2.19
C ARG A 28 9.68 -1.92 -0.72
N GLN A 29 10.91 -1.93 -0.22
CA GLN A 29 11.21 -1.64 1.20
C GLN A 29 11.25 -0.14 1.47
N PHE A 30 11.64 0.65 0.47
CA PHE A 30 11.70 2.10 0.56
C PHE A 30 10.86 2.69 -0.57
N PRO A 31 9.53 2.83 -0.38
CA PRO A 31 8.74 3.67 -1.26
C PRO A 31 9.25 5.11 -1.09
N THR A 32 10.29 5.46 -1.84
CA THR A 32 10.83 6.80 -1.88
C THR A 32 9.72 7.68 -2.44
N SER A 33 9.11 8.45 -1.54
CA SER A 33 8.17 9.48 -1.91
C SER A 33 8.86 10.40 -2.92
N LYS A 34 8.42 10.38 -4.19
CA LYS A 34 9.00 11.18 -5.28
C LYS A 34 8.89 12.69 -5.03
N THR A 35 8.16 13.08 -3.99
CA THR A 35 7.86 14.46 -3.61
C THR A 35 7.92 14.55 -2.09
N GLN A 36 8.75 15.47 -1.56
CA GLN A 36 8.90 15.74 -0.12
C GLN A 36 7.57 16.06 0.59
N HIS A 37 6.56 16.47 -0.16
CA HIS A 37 5.22 16.83 0.33
C HIS A 37 4.17 15.72 0.19
N SER A 38 4.49 14.58 -0.43
CA SER A 38 3.54 13.47 -0.48
C SER A 38 3.70 12.63 0.79
N PRO A 39 2.62 12.49 1.59
CA PRO A 39 2.68 11.59 2.73
C PRO A 39 3.02 10.19 2.24
N PRO A 40 3.86 9.43 2.98
CA PRO A 40 4.18 8.06 2.62
C PRO A 40 2.88 7.29 2.42
N ALA A 41 2.84 6.39 1.44
CA ALA A 41 1.70 5.52 1.22
C ALA A 41 1.50 4.65 2.47
N VAL A 42 0.67 5.12 3.40
CA VAL A 42 0.33 4.36 4.60
C VAL A 42 -0.50 3.19 4.11
N ARG A 43 0.04 1.99 4.29
CA ARG A 43 -0.71 0.76 4.06
C ARG A 43 -1.91 0.81 5.00
N ALA A 44 -3.10 0.99 4.44
CA ALA A 44 -4.33 1.07 5.23
C ALA A 44 -4.34 -0.13 6.20
N PRO A 45 -4.51 0.11 7.51
CA PRO A 45 -4.46 -0.96 8.49
C PRO A 45 -5.55 -1.98 8.15
N GLN A 46 -5.31 -3.26 8.45
CA GLN A 46 -6.26 -4.36 8.16
C GLN A 46 -7.53 -4.30 9.04
N THR A 47 -7.83 -3.13 9.59
CA THR A 47 -8.90 -2.86 10.52
C THR A 47 -10.23 -2.78 9.77
N LEU A 48 -11.27 -3.30 10.42
CA LEU A 48 -12.65 -3.15 9.98
C LEU A 48 -13.07 -1.69 10.12
N VAL A 49 -13.56 -1.12 9.02
CA VAL A 49 -14.04 0.27 8.95
C VAL A 49 -15.48 0.29 8.45
N VAL A 50 -16.19 1.36 8.79
CA VAL A 50 -17.56 1.58 8.36
C VAL A 50 -17.56 2.58 7.22
N VAL A 51 -18.12 2.18 6.08
CA VAL A 51 -18.44 3.09 4.97
C VAL A 51 -19.92 3.46 4.99
N THR A 52 -20.23 4.64 4.47
CA THR A 52 -21.60 5.11 4.29
C THR A 52 -21.85 5.43 2.83
N ASP A 53 -23.06 5.19 2.32
CA ASP A 53 -23.42 5.60 0.95
C ASP A 53 -23.51 7.14 0.79
N GLN A 54 -23.66 7.87 1.90
CA GLN A 54 -23.87 9.32 1.93
C GLN A 54 -22.57 10.14 1.88
N GLY A 55 -21.52 9.58 1.28
CA GLY A 55 -20.22 10.22 1.10
C GLY A 55 -19.14 9.17 0.86
N LYS A 56 -18.11 9.50 0.08
CA LYS A 56 -16.97 8.59 -0.14
C LYS A 56 -15.99 8.59 1.03
N THR A 57 -16.47 8.56 2.27
CA THR A 57 -15.62 8.47 3.46
C THR A 57 -15.81 7.16 4.21
N PHE A 58 -14.71 6.62 4.76
CA PHE A 58 -14.76 5.54 5.73
C PHE A 58 -14.41 6.03 7.14
N HIS A 59 -15.03 5.40 8.13
CA HIS A 59 -15.04 5.79 9.53
C HIS A 59 -14.68 4.61 10.45
N ILE A 60 -14.28 4.90 11.68
CA ILE A 60 -14.22 3.88 12.74
C ILE A 60 -15.64 3.51 13.21
N PRO A 61 -15.87 2.27 13.70
CA PRO A 61 -17.19 1.84 14.18
C PRO A 61 -17.80 2.72 15.28
N SER A 62 -16.96 3.37 16.11
CA SER A 62 -17.37 4.23 17.21
C SER A 62 -17.57 5.71 16.82
N CYS A 63 -17.50 6.05 15.54
CA CYS A 63 -17.60 7.45 15.12
C CYS A 63 -19.04 7.97 15.23
N PRO A 64 -19.30 9.06 15.98
CA PRO A 64 -20.65 9.59 16.17
C PRO A 64 -21.20 10.31 14.93
N TYR A 65 -20.35 10.63 13.96
CA TYR A 65 -20.71 11.37 12.74
C TYR A 65 -21.12 10.47 11.57
N VAL A 66 -21.29 9.18 11.81
CA VAL A 66 -21.71 8.21 10.79
C VAL A 66 -23.22 8.26 10.65
N HIS A 67 -23.69 8.91 9.60
CA HIS A 67 -25.11 9.06 9.29
C HIS A 67 -25.50 8.24 8.05
N GLY A 68 -26.70 7.65 8.06
CA GLY A 68 -27.22 6.85 6.95
C GLY A 68 -26.88 5.36 7.05
N LYS A 69 -26.98 4.66 5.91
CA LYS A 69 -26.73 3.22 5.81
C LYS A 69 -25.24 2.92 6.00
N ARG A 70 -24.95 2.01 6.94
CA ARG A 70 -23.60 1.63 7.34
C ARG A 70 -23.27 0.27 6.74
N ARG A 71 -22.17 0.17 6.01
CA ARG A 71 -21.60 -1.09 5.55
C ARG A 71 -20.23 -1.27 6.18
N VAL A 72 -19.98 -2.44 6.76
CA VAL A 72 -18.67 -2.76 7.35
C VAL A 72 -17.83 -3.42 6.26
N VAL A 73 -16.64 -2.87 6.01
CA VAL A 73 -15.65 -3.37 5.05
C VAL A 73 -14.27 -3.28 5.67
N THR A 74 -13.26 -3.90 5.07
CA THR A 74 -11.88 -3.67 5.49
C THR A 74 -11.40 -2.31 4.98
N ALA A 75 -10.47 -1.66 5.67
CA ALA A 75 -9.93 -0.38 5.19
C ALA A 75 -9.28 -0.52 3.80
N GLN A 76 -8.68 -1.67 3.51
CA GLN A 76 -8.13 -1.96 2.19
C GLN A 76 -9.21 -2.03 1.12
N GLU A 77 -10.35 -2.67 1.40
CA GLU A 77 -11.48 -2.71 0.47
C GLU A 77 -12.08 -1.31 0.27
N ALA A 78 -12.26 -0.55 1.35
CA ALA A 78 -12.73 0.83 1.25
C ALA A 78 -11.81 1.69 0.34
N VAL A 79 -10.49 1.58 0.50
CA VAL A 79 -9.53 2.29 -0.35
C VAL A 79 -9.59 1.81 -1.81
N ARG A 80 -9.75 0.49 -2.04
CA ARG A 80 -9.94 -0.07 -3.40
C ARG A 80 -11.20 0.44 -4.07
N GLU A 81 -12.30 0.53 -3.32
CA GLU A 81 -13.57 1.07 -3.79
C GLU A 81 -13.52 2.61 -3.96
N GLY A 82 -12.41 3.27 -3.56
CA GLY A 82 -12.17 4.69 -3.74
C GLY A 82 -12.73 5.57 -2.61
N TYR A 83 -12.98 5.00 -1.44
CA TYR A 83 -13.30 5.75 -0.23
C TYR A 83 -12.04 6.35 0.39
N VAL A 84 -12.17 7.55 0.94
CA VAL A 84 -11.12 8.27 1.65
C VAL A 84 -11.36 8.22 3.17
N PRO A 85 -10.32 8.26 4.02
CA PRO A 85 -10.51 8.29 5.46
C PRO A 85 -11.22 9.58 5.88
N CYS A 86 -12.13 9.49 6.85
CA CYS A 86 -12.67 10.69 7.50
C CYS A 86 -11.55 11.40 8.29
N VAL A 87 -11.37 12.71 8.08
CA VAL A 87 -10.36 13.55 8.77
C VAL A 87 -10.42 13.50 10.30
N ARG A 88 -11.57 13.13 10.88
CA ARG A 88 -11.71 12.95 12.34
C ARG A 88 -11.33 11.55 12.80
N CYS A 89 -11.56 10.56 11.94
CA CYS A 89 -11.24 9.16 12.21
C CYS A 89 -9.79 8.81 11.86
N GLU A 90 -9.14 9.57 10.98
CA GLU A 90 -7.77 9.32 10.51
C GLU A 90 -6.79 9.20 11.68
N ARG A 91 -6.90 10.08 12.69
CA ARG A 91 -6.01 10.07 13.84
C ARG A 91 -6.17 8.79 14.68
N ALA A 92 -7.39 8.28 14.80
CA ALA A 92 -7.67 7.03 15.49
C ALA A 92 -7.29 5.79 14.66
N LEU A 93 -7.32 5.90 13.33
CA LEU A 93 -6.91 4.82 12.41
C LEU A 93 -5.39 4.71 12.27
N LEU A 94 -4.66 5.82 12.41
CA LEU A 94 -3.21 5.91 12.22
C LEU A 94 -2.42 5.90 13.55
N GLY A 95 -3.07 6.21 14.67
CA GLY A 95 -2.45 6.37 15.99
C GLY A 95 -2.66 5.21 16.95
N GLY A 96 -2.79 3.98 16.43
CA GLY A 96 -2.84 2.75 17.22
C GLY A 96 -1.45 2.14 17.40
#